data_AF-E3S2Y9-F1
#
_entry.id   AF-E3S2Y9-F1
#
_cell.length_a   1.000
_cell.length_b   1.000
_cell.length_c   1.000
_cell.angle_alpha   90.00
_cell.angle_beta   90.00
_cell.angle_gamma   90.00
#
_symmetry.space_group_name_H-M   'P 1'
#
loop_
_entity.id
_entity.type
_entity.pdbx_description
1 polymer ?
#
loop_
_entity_poly.entity_id
_entity_poly.type
_entity_poly.pdbx_seq_one_letter_code
_entity_poly.pdbx_strand_id
1 'polypeptide(L)' 'MWINIYVGPPDTIATDAGTNFASEEFINNANAMIIDVHEVPVEAHQSIGKVKRYHAAIRRAFQVISADI' A
#
# COMPACT_ATOMS: atom_id res chain seq x y z
N MET A 1 5.47 -0.36 -13.78
CA MET A 1 6.06 -0.74 -12.47
C MET A 1 5.10 -0.29 -11.39
N TRP A 2 4.56 -1.23 -10.61
CA TRP A 2 3.54 -0.95 -9.59
C TRP A 2 4.10 -0.36 -8.29
N ILE A 3 5.37 -0.61 -7.97
CA ILE A 3 5.99 -0.25 -6.71
C ILE A 3 7.02 0.86 -6.96
N ASN A 4 6.81 2.02 -6.32
CA ASN A 4 7.80 3.10 -6.27
C ASN A 4 8.38 3.19 -4.86
N ILE A 5 9.70 3.17 -4.76
CA ILE A 5 10.43 3.17 -3.49
C ILE A 5 11.04 4.55 -3.25
N TYR A 6 10.70 5.18 -2.14
CA TYR A 6 11.22 6.50 -1.76
C TYR A 6 12.33 6.44 -0.69
N VAL A 7 12.29 5.46 0.21
CA VAL A 7 13.20 5.36 1.39
C VAL A 7 13.99 4.04 1.41
N GLY A 8 13.63 3.09 0.55
CA GLY A 8 14.20 1.73 0.48
C GLY A 8 13.09 0.67 0.44
N PRO A 9 13.34 -0.52 -0.15
CA PRO A 9 12.37 -1.60 -0.16
C PRO A 9 12.15 -2.11 1.28
N PRO A 10 10.90 -2.33 1.71
CA PRO A 10 10.63 -3.05 2.94
C PRO A 10 10.90 -4.54 2.76
N ASP A 11 11.16 -5.26 3.85
CA ASP A 11 11.27 -6.72 3.80
C ASP A 11 9.90 -7.38 3.50
N THR A 12 8.81 -6.76 3.94
CA THR A 12 7.46 -7.34 3.84
C THR A 12 6.38 -6.27 3.62
N ILE A 13 5.35 -6.60 2.84
CA ILE A 13 4.14 -5.80 2.64
C ILE A 13 2.92 -6.64 3.00
N ALA A 14 2.05 -6.09 3.84
CA ALA A 14 0.72 -6.66 4.12
C ALA A 14 -0.35 -5.94 3.29
N THR A 15 -1.13 -6.69 2.49
CA THR A 15 -2.18 -6.15 1.62
C THR A 15 -3.56 -6.67 2.03
N ASP A 16 -4.62 -6.01 1.55
CA ASP A 16 -5.95 -6.64 1.57
C ASP A 16 -6.06 -7.66 0.42
N ALA A 17 -7.16 -8.42 0.43
CA ALA A 17 -7.52 -9.37 -0.63
C ALA A 17 -7.99 -8.68 -1.94
N GLY A 18 -7.50 -7.47 -2.22
CA GLY A 18 -7.81 -6.75 -3.44
C GLY A 18 -7.15 -7.41 -4.65
N THR A 19 -7.90 -7.58 -5.74
CA THR A 19 -7.44 -8.23 -6.98
C THR A 19 -6.19 -7.60 -7.60
N ASN A 20 -5.97 -6.30 -7.37
CA ASN A 20 -4.75 -5.60 -7.83
C ASN A 20 -3.48 -6.15 -7.16
N PHE A 21 -3.55 -6.48 -5.86
CA PHE A 21 -2.43 -7.03 -5.09
C PHE A 21 -2.24 -8.54 -5.31
N ALA A 22 -3.27 -9.23 -5.79
CA ALA A 22 -3.19 -10.61 -6.24
C ALA A 22 -2.70 -10.76 -7.69
N SER A 23 -2.47 -9.66 -8.41
CA SER A 23 -2.03 -9.73 -9.81
C SER A 23 -0.60 -10.24 -9.91
N GLU A 24 -0.35 -11.09 -10.92
CA GLU A 24 0.99 -11.62 -11.19
C GLU A 24 2.00 -10.49 -11.44
N GLU A 25 1.58 -9.40 -12.10
CA GLU A 25 2.44 -8.23 -12.32
C GLU A 25 2.88 -7.58 -11.00
N PHE A 26 1.97 -7.46 -10.03
CA PHE A 26 2.30 -6.89 -8.73
C PHE A 26 3.28 -7.79 -7.96
N ILE A 27 2.99 -9.10 -7.90
CA ILE A 27 3.83 -10.07 -7.19
C ILE A 27 5.22 -10.17 -7.84
N ASN A 28 5.32 -10.18 -9.17
CA ASN A 28 6.60 -10.20 -9.87
C ASN A 28 7.43 -8.93 -9.60
N ASN A 29 6.78 -7.76 -9.56
CA ASN A 29 7.45 -6.52 -9.18
C ASN A 29 7.97 -6.56 -7.73
N ALA A 30 7.20 -7.12 -6.79
CA ALA A 30 7.62 -7.27 -5.39
C ALA A 30 8.79 -8.26 -5.24
N ASN A 31 8.72 -9.41 -5.91
CA ASN A 31 9.77 -10.42 -5.90
C ASN A 31 11.10 -9.90 -6.47
N ALA A 32 11.05 -9.11 -7.56
CA ALA A 32 12.24 -8.47 -8.13
C ALA A 32 12.94 -7.51 -7.14
N MET A 33 12.20 -7.03 -6.14
CA MET A 33 12.67 -6.15 -5.07
C MET A 33 12.97 -6.90 -3.76
N ILE A 34 12.86 -8.23 -3.74
CA ILE A 34 13.03 -9.08 -2.55
C ILE A 34 12.06 -8.68 -1.43
N ILE A 35 10.81 -8.37 -1.81
CA ILE A 35 9.74 -8.02 -0.87
C ILE A 35 8.79 -9.20 -0.76
N ASP A 36 8.53 -9.65 0.47
CA ASP A 36 7.50 -10.66 0.73
C ASP A 36 6.11 -10.01 0.82
N VAL A 37 5.12 -10.57 0.12
CA VAL A 37 3.75 -10.03 0.08
C VAL A 37 2.83 -10.99 0.83
N HIS A 38 2.16 -10.47 1.84
CA HIS A 38 1.19 -11.22 2.62
C HIS A 38 -0.20 -10.63 2.48
N GLU A 39 -1.12 -11.42 1.91
CA GLU A 39 -2.54 -11.08 1.91
C GLU A 39 -3.12 -11.29 3.31
N VAL A 40 -3.74 -10.25 3.86
CA VAL A 40 -4.46 -10.35 5.13
C VAL A 40 -5.92 -10.76 4.84
N PRO A 41 -6.46 -11.77 5.54
CA PRO A 41 -7.88 -12.12 5.43
C PRO A 41 -8.79 -10.91 5.67
N VAL A 42 -9.87 -10.83 4.88
CA VAL A 42 -10.83 -9.72 4.81
C VAL A 42 -11.36 -9.28 6.18
N GLU A 43 -11.53 -10.24 7.10
CA GLU A 43 -12.08 -10.02 8.45
C GLU A 43 -11.08 -9.41 9.45
N ALA A 44 -9.80 -9.36 9.11
CA ALA A 44 -8.76 -8.80 9.99
C ALA A 44 -8.55 -7.29 9.76
N HIS A 45 -9.62 -6.50 9.71
CA HIS A 45 -9.57 -5.05 9.44
C HIS A 45 -8.59 -4.25 10.31
N GLN A 46 -8.25 -4.74 11.51
CA GLN A 46 -7.27 -4.12 12.40
C GLN A 46 -5.83 -4.16 11.85
N SER A 47 -5.46 -5.19 11.07
CA SER A 47 -4.10 -5.36 10.54
C SER A 47 -3.76 -4.31 9.48
N ILE A 48 -4.73 -3.92 8.64
CA ILE A 48 -4.59 -2.88 7.60
C ILE A 48 -5.01 -1.49 8.13
N GLY A 49 -5.51 -1.42 9.37
CA GLY A 49 -6.02 -0.19 9.98
C GLY A 49 -5.01 0.97 9.99
N LYS A 50 -3.69 0.70 9.94
CA LYS A 50 -2.66 1.74 9.81
C LYS A 50 -2.86 2.59 8.54
N VAL A 51 -3.02 1.96 7.37
CA VAL A 51 -3.19 2.68 6.10
C VAL A 51 -4.49 3.51 6.11
N LYS A 52 -5.59 2.92 6.62
CA LYS A 52 -6.87 3.63 6.76
C LYS A 52 -6.77 4.86 7.66
N ARG A 53 -6.01 4.81 8.76
CA ARG A 53 -5.79 5.96 9.66
C ARG A 53 -5.04 7.11 8.98
N TYR A 54 -4.06 6.80 8.13
CA TYR A 54 -3.34 7.85 7.39
C TYR A 54 -4.16 8.48 6.26
N HIS A 55 -5.18 7.79 5.74
CA HIS A 55 -5.99 8.29 4.63
C HIS A 55 -6.61 9.67 4.91
N ALA A 56 -7.17 9.87 6.11
CA ALA A 56 -7.81 11.13 6.47
C ALA A 56 -6.81 12.31 6.49
N ALA A 57 -5.62 12.09 7.05
CA ALA A 57 -4.57 13.11 7.12
C ALA A 57 -4.05 13.49 5.72
N ILE A 58 -3.77 12.49 4.87
CA ILE A 58 -3.29 12.71 3.49
C ILE A 58 -4.35 13.44 2.67
N ARG A 59 -5.62 13.01 2.74
CA ARG A 59 -6.73 13.65 2.04
C ARG A 59 -6.89 15.11 2.47
N ARG A 60 -6.75 15.41 3.76
CA ARG A 60 -6.81 16.78 4.26
C ARG A 60 -5.66 17.63 3.73
N ALA A 61 -4.42 17.11 3.75
CA ALA A 61 -3.26 17.82 3.23
C ALA A 61 -3.42 18.15 1.74
N PHE A 62 -3.87 17.18 0.94
CA PHE A 62 -4.17 17.39 -0.47
C PHE A 62 -5.19 18.51 -0.69
N GLN A 63 -6.30 18.50 0.06
CA GLN A 63 -7.33 19.55 -0.04
C GLN A 63 -6.82 20.95 0.31
N VAL A 64 -5.91 21.09 1.28
CA VAL A 64 -5.29 22.38 1.58
C VAL A 64 -4.43 22.83 0.40
N ILE A 65 -3.50 21.98 -0.03
CA ILE A 65 -2.56 22.31 -1.11
C ILE A 65 -3.31 22.65 -2.39
N SER A 66 -4.35 21.90 -2.75
CA SER A 66 -5.14 22.15 -3.95
C SER A 66 -6.06 23.38 -3.86
N ALA A 67 -6.30 23.92 -2.67
CA ALA A 67 -7.03 25.19 -2.53
C ALA A 67 -6.11 26.41 -2.72
N ASP A 68 -4.80 26.22 -2.55
CA ASP A 68 -3.77 27.25 -2.67
C ASP A 68 -3.14 27.31 -4.09
N ILE A 69 -3.55 26.40 -4.99
CA ILE A 69 -3.14 26.32 -6.41
C ILE A 69 -4.32 26.77 -7.29
#